data_AF-A0A427Y695-F1
#
_entry.id   AF-A0A427Y695-F1
#
_cell.length_a   1.000
_cell.length_b   1.000
_cell.length_c   1.000
_cell.angle_alpha   90.00
_cell.angle_beta   90.00
_cell.angle_gamma   90.00
#
_symmetry.space_group_name_H-M   'P 1'
#
loop_
_entity.id
_entity.type
_entity.pdbx_description
1 polymer ?
#
loop_
_entity_poly.entity_id
_entity_poly.type
_entity_poly.pdbx_seq_one_letter_code
_entity_poly.pdbx_strand_id
1 'polypeptide(L)'
;MLSYLRPSAEAALRGCSGPSVARWACAFPASRAFSASAARAEEAVKLGAPAMYISNSTDPWFNLSYEDWLLRNTPVNQPILFTYRNVPCVVIGRNQNPWKETSPRSLRDMDLPLVRRRSGGGTDLGNTNFSIILPRLLFTRSGGAQLVAKAIRDRLSVPSCTVNDRNDVVIRDPEPELKAGRRFLSHFN
;
A
#
# COMPACT_ATOMS: atom_id res chain seq x y z
N MET A 1 15.34 -1.62 18.57
CA MET A 1 15.25 -3.08 18.76
C MET A 1 14.11 -3.58 17.88
N LEU A 2 14.40 -4.18 16.73
CA LEU A 2 13.41 -4.65 15.75
C LEU A 2 12.80 -5.98 16.22
N SER A 3 11.47 -6.13 16.18
CA SER A 3 10.80 -7.40 16.45
C SER A 3 10.48 -8.13 15.13
N TYR A 4 11.01 -9.34 14.98
CA TYR A 4 10.73 -10.25 13.87
C TYR A 4 9.74 -11.31 14.33
N LEU A 5 8.53 -11.33 13.76
CA LEU A 5 7.51 -12.33 14.06
C LEU A 5 7.46 -13.37 12.92
N ARG A 6 7.85 -14.62 13.22
CA ARG A 6 7.65 -15.79 12.34
C ARG A 6 6.22 -16.31 12.47
N PRO A 7 5.54 -16.68 11.38
CA PRO A 7 4.38 -17.57 11.44
C PRO A 7 4.86 -19.02 11.63
N SER A 8 4.39 -19.71 12.68
CA SER A 8 4.60 -21.16 12.84
C SER A 8 3.65 -21.92 11.92
N ALA A 9 4.19 -22.85 11.13
CA ALA A 9 3.42 -23.81 10.35
C ALA A 9 3.36 -25.13 11.13
N GLU A 10 2.16 -25.64 11.44
CA GLU A 10 1.85 -27.08 11.53
C GLU A 10 0.36 -27.36 11.81
N ALA A 11 -0.08 -28.56 11.37
CA ALA A 11 -1.39 -29.22 11.48
C ALA A 11 -2.42 -28.93 10.34
N ALA A 12 -3.08 -29.88 9.68
CA ALA A 12 -3.02 -31.35 9.67
C ALA A 12 -3.87 -31.89 8.47
N LEU A 13 -3.27 -32.78 7.66
CA LEU A 13 -3.72 -34.12 7.22
C LEU A 13 -5.15 -34.42 6.67
N ARG A 14 -5.14 -35.11 5.48
CA ARG A 14 -6.01 -36.23 4.98
C ARG A 14 -7.46 -35.84 4.64
N GLY A 15 -8.12 -36.28 3.57
CA GLY A 15 -7.93 -37.26 2.50
C GLY A 15 -9.29 -37.46 1.78
N CYS A 16 -9.31 -38.28 0.72
CA CYS A 16 -10.47 -38.90 0.06
C CYS A 16 -10.81 -38.47 -1.38
N SER A 17 -11.09 -39.53 -2.14
CA SER A 17 -11.22 -39.77 -3.58
C SER A 17 -12.50 -39.24 -4.24
N GLY A 18 -12.46 -39.05 -5.57
CA GLY A 18 -13.57 -38.57 -6.44
C GLY A 18 -14.78 -39.51 -6.59
N PRO A 19 -15.57 -39.48 -7.70
CA PRO A 19 -15.29 -38.92 -9.04
C PRO A 19 -16.44 -38.12 -9.73
N SER A 20 -16.19 -37.72 -10.99
CA SER A 20 -17.16 -37.67 -12.12
C SER A 20 -17.86 -36.35 -12.53
N VAL A 21 -17.33 -35.79 -13.63
CA VAL A 21 -18.02 -35.27 -14.84
C VAL A 21 -18.75 -33.91 -14.78
N ALA A 22 -18.20 -32.93 -15.52
CA ALA A 22 -18.86 -32.31 -16.68
C ALA A 22 -17.85 -31.43 -17.44
N ARG A 23 -17.43 -31.92 -18.62
CA ARG A 23 -16.54 -31.23 -19.56
C ARG A 23 -17.41 -30.37 -20.49
N TRP A 24 -17.43 -29.05 -20.28
CA TRP A 24 -17.99 -28.11 -21.26
C TRP A 24 -16.89 -27.70 -22.24
N ALA A 25 -16.92 -28.27 -23.44
CA ALA A 25 -16.08 -27.85 -24.56
C ALA A 25 -16.84 -26.79 -25.36
N CYS A 26 -16.45 -25.52 -25.20
CA CYS A 26 -16.84 -24.47 -26.14
C CYS A 26 -15.72 -24.34 -27.19
N ALA A 27 -16.01 -24.80 -28.40
CA ALA A 27 -15.17 -24.58 -29.57
C ALA A 27 -15.31 -23.11 -30.01
N PHE A 28 -14.20 -22.36 -30.01
CA PHE A 28 -14.10 -21.09 -30.72
C PHE A 28 -13.02 -21.20 -31.81
N PRO A 29 -13.29 -20.74 -33.04
CA PRO A 29 -12.43 -20.98 -34.19
C PRO A 29 -11.13 -20.19 -34.10
N ALA A 30 -10.06 -20.84 -34.57
CA ALA A 30 -8.73 -20.28 -34.71
C ALA A 30 -8.74 -19.05 -35.63
N SER A 31 -8.26 -17.92 -35.12
CA SER A 31 -7.82 -16.81 -35.98
C SER A 31 -6.50 -16.23 -35.45
N ARG A 32 -5.48 -16.39 -36.30
CA ARG A 32 -4.20 -15.66 -36.39
C ARG A 32 -3.38 -15.52 -35.10
N ALA A 33 -2.42 -16.42 -34.97
CA ALA A 33 -1.27 -16.28 -34.08
C ALA A 33 -0.48 -15.01 -34.44
N PHE A 34 -0.53 -14.00 -33.58
CA PHE A 34 0.47 -12.95 -33.54
C PHE A 34 1.69 -13.50 -32.80
N SER A 35 2.86 -13.32 -33.40
CA SER A 35 4.13 -13.91 -33.01
C SER A 35 4.60 -13.49 -31.62
N ALA A 36 4.92 -14.50 -30.81
CA ALA A 36 6.02 -14.58 -29.86
C ALA A 36 6.52 -13.27 -29.19
N SER A 37 5.88 -12.87 -28.09
CA SER A 37 6.58 -12.17 -26.98
C SER A 37 5.87 -12.25 -25.62
N ALA A 38 4.60 -12.65 -25.57
CA ALA A 38 3.86 -12.84 -24.31
C ALA A 38 4.18 -14.16 -23.57
N ALA A 39 4.97 -15.05 -24.17
CA ALA A 39 5.27 -16.39 -23.62
C ALA A 39 6.36 -16.41 -22.52
N ARG A 40 6.71 -15.26 -21.93
CA ARG A 40 7.61 -15.16 -20.77
C ARG A 40 6.91 -14.83 -19.45
N ALA A 41 5.58 -14.68 -19.47
CA ALA A 41 4.83 -14.06 -18.37
C ALA A 41 4.26 -15.02 -17.30
N GLU A 42 4.52 -16.32 -17.37
CA GLU A 42 3.94 -17.29 -16.42
C GLU A 42 4.95 -18.28 -15.82
N GLU A 43 6.18 -17.84 -15.56
CA GLU A 43 6.92 -18.54 -14.51
C GLU A 43 6.37 -18.02 -13.18
N ALA A 44 5.41 -18.78 -12.62
CA ALA A 44 4.79 -18.49 -11.33
C ALA A 44 5.91 -18.25 -10.30
N VAL A 45 6.15 -16.98 -9.98
CA VAL A 45 7.15 -16.60 -8.99
C VAL A 45 6.75 -17.27 -7.68
N LYS A 46 7.49 -18.31 -7.28
CA LYS A 46 7.30 -18.95 -5.99
C LYS A 46 7.63 -17.92 -4.92
N LEU A 47 6.59 -17.35 -4.33
CA LEU A 47 6.75 -16.42 -3.23
C LEU A 47 7.25 -17.18 -2.01
N GLY A 48 8.32 -16.64 -1.40
CA GLY A 48 8.71 -17.02 -0.06
C GLY A 48 7.69 -16.54 0.98
N ALA A 49 7.87 -16.97 2.22
CA ALA A 49 7.02 -16.54 3.32
C ALA A 49 7.08 -15.01 3.49
N PRO A 50 5.92 -14.32 3.67
CA PRO A 50 5.90 -12.89 3.91
C PRO A 50 6.61 -12.54 5.21
N ALA A 51 7.36 -11.44 5.20
CA ALA A 51 7.97 -10.89 6.41
C ALA A 51 7.37 -9.52 6.76
N MET A 52 7.24 -9.28 8.07
CA MET A 52 6.80 -7.99 8.60
C MET A 52 7.89 -7.42 9.50
N TYR A 53 8.24 -6.16 9.27
CA TYR A 53 9.17 -5.40 10.11
C TYR A 53 8.44 -4.19 10.69
N ILE A 54 8.61 -3.98 11.99
CA ILE A 54 8.09 -2.79 12.70
C ILE A 54 9.28 -2.00 13.23
N SER A 55 9.43 -0.76 12.80
CA SER A 55 10.45 0.12 13.35
C SER A 55 10.00 0.69 14.68
N ASN A 56 10.85 0.56 15.70
CA ASN A 56 10.68 1.24 16.99
C ASN A 56 11.37 2.61 17.01
N SER A 57 12.10 2.97 15.95
CA SER A 57 12.74 4.29 15.84
C SER A 57 11.73 5.31 15.33
N THR A 58 11.77 6.51 15.90
CA THR A 58 10.98 7.66 15.46
C THR A 58 11.76 8.59 14.53
N ASP A 59 13.04 8.32 14.29
CA ASP A 59 13.89 9.14 13.43
C ASP A 59 13.54 8.94 11.93
N PRO A 60 13.14 10.00 11.20
CA PRO A 60 12.85 9.91 9.77
C PRO A 60 14.07 9.52 8.94
N TRP A 61 15.28 9.95 9.28
CA TRP A 61 16.47 9.61 8.50
C TRP A 61 16.76 8.11 8.59
N PHE A 62 16.75 7.56 9.79
CA PHE A 62 16.88 6.12 10.01
C PHE A 62 15.78 5.33 9.28
N ASN A 63 14.51 5.66 9.49
CA ASN A 63 13.40 4.90 8.90
C ASN A 63 13.43 4.91 7.37
N LEU A 64 13.71 6.06 6.75
CA LEU A 64 13.80 6.16 5.29
C LEU A 64 15.05 5.47 4.73
N SER A 65 16.17 5.51 5.45
CA SER A 65 17.38 4.78 5.05
C SER A 65 17.17 3.27 5.11
N TYR A 66 16.45 2.79 6.13
CA TYR A 66 16.13 1.38 6.31
C TYR A 66 15.11 0.90 5.26
N GLU A 67 14.13 1.73 4.91
CA GLU A 67 13.21 1.46 3.80
C GLU A 67 13.96 1.26 2.47
N ASP A 68 14.88 2.16 2.13
CA ASP A 68 15.70 2.02 0.91
C ASP A 68 16.66 0.82 0.99
N TRP A 69 17.19 0.52 2.18
CA TRP A 69 18.00 -0.67 2.40
C TRP A 69 17.19 -1.96 2.18
N LEU A 70 15.98 -2.06 2.74
CA LEU A 70 15.08 -3.19 2.53
C LEU A 70 14.75 -3.35 1.05
N LEU A 71 14.43 -2.26 0.35
CA LEU A 71 14.12 -2.31 -1.08
C LEU A 71 15.27 -2.87 -1.93
N ARG A 72 16.53 -2.59 -1.55
CA ARG A 72 17.73 -3.02 -2.29
C ARG A 72 18.24 -4.41 -1.92
N ASN A 73 18.12 -4.80 -0.66
CA ASN A 73 18.74 -6.03 -0.13
C ASN A 73 17.75 -7.20 0.00
N THR A 74 16.46 -6.95 -0.18
CA THR A 74 15.44 -8.00 -0.11
C THR A 74 15.47 -8.90 -1.34
N PRO A 75 15.41 -10.24 -1.17
CA PRO A 75 15.31 -11.15 -2.30
C PRO A 75 14.00 -10.94 -3.07
N VAL A 76 14.06 -11.02 -4.39
CA VAL A 76 12.93 -10.73 -5.30
C VAL A 76 11.68 -11.56 -5.00
N ASN A 77 11.84 -12.75 -4.41
CA ASN A 77 10.75 -13.68 -4.15
C ASN A 77 10.05 -13.45 -2.80
N GLN A 78 10.48 -12.50 -1.97
CA GLN A 78 9.92 -12.31 -0.63
C GLN A 78 9.09 -11.03 -0.52
N PRO A 79 7.77 -11.13 -0.24
CA PRO A 79 6.97 -9.96 0.07
C PRO A 79 7.27 -9.45 1.47
N ILE A 80 7.46 -8.13 1.61
CA ILE A 80 7.76 -7.48 2.89
C ILE A 80 6.78 -6.35 3.17
N LEU A 81 6.30 -6.29 4.40
CA LEU A 81 5.61 -5.13 4.97
C LEU A 81 6.52 -4.46 6.00
N PHE A 82 6.86 -3.19 5.78
CA PHE A 82 7.60 -2.38 6.73
C PHE A 82 6.72 -1.25 7.27
N THR A 83 6.53 -1.19 8.58
CA THR A 83 5.69 -0.18 9.25
C THR A 83 6.53 0.65 10.20
N TYR A 84 6.37 1.97 10.16
CA TYR A 84 7.11 2.91 10.99
C TYR A 84 6.32 4.19 11.29
N ARG A 85 6.79 4.92 12.31
CA ARG A 85 6.29 6.26 12.69
C ARG A 85 7.47 7.20 12.78
N ASN A 86 7.27 8.45 12.38
CA ASN A 86 8.31 9.47 12.43
C ASN A 86 7.92 10.56 13.43
N VAL A 87 8.91 11.23 14.02
CA VAL A 87 8.75 12.56 14.63
C VAL A 87 8.20 13.55 13.59
N PRO A 88 7.59 14.69 13.99
CA PRO A 88 6.97 15.57 13.02
C PRO A 88 8.06 16.13 12.12
N CYS A 89 7.91 15.88 10.83
CA CYS A 89 8.92 16.20 9.84
C CYS A 89 8.24 16.41 8.50
N VAL A 90 8.87 17.19 7.64
CA VAL A 90 8.37 17.38 6.29
C VAL A 90 9.14 16.47 5.35
N VAL A 91 8.44 15.51 4.76
CA VAL A 91 9.01 14.59 3.80
C VAL A 91 8.59 14.98 2.39
N ILE A 92 9.58 15.21 1.54
CA ILE A 92 9.40 15.56 0.12
C ILE A 92 9.78 14.38 -0.77
N GLY A 93 9.08 14.26 -1.89
CA GLY A 93 9.39 13.24 -2.89
C GLY A 93 10.70 13.50 -3.64
N ARG A 94 11.23 12.45 -4.26
CA ARG A 94 12.49 12.50 -5.04
C ARG A 94 12.52 13.66 -6.05
N ASN A 95 11.42 13.88 -6.74
CA ASN A 95 11.31 14.84 -7.84
C ASN A 95 10.57 16.14 -7.45
N GLN A 96 10.27 16.35 -6.18
CA GLN A 96 9.59 17.56 -5.70
C GLN A 96 10.57 18.68 -5.37
N ASN A 97 10.17 19.93 -5.63
CA ASN A 97 10.97 21.11 -5.35
C ASN A 97 10.66 21.64 -3.93
N PRO A 98 11.62 21.60 -2.98
CA PRO A 98 11.37 22.00 -1.60
C PRO A 98 10.97 23.48 -1.46
N TRP A 99 11.49 24.37 -2.29
CA TRP A 99 11.17 25.81 -2.25
C TRP A 99 9.75 26.13 -2.74
N LYS A 100 9.13 25.22 -3.51
CA LYS A 100 7.76 25.38 -4.01
C LYS A 100 6.74 24.71 -3.08
N GLU A 101 7.11 23.59 -2.50
CA GLU A 101 6.22 22.77 -1.66
C GLU A 101 6.22 23.22 -0.20
N THR A 102 7.30 23.86 0.25
CA THR A 102 7.53 24.20 1.66
C THR A 102 8.22 25.55 1.79
N SER A 103 8.14 26.16 2.97
CA SER A 103 8.96 27.32 3.34
C SER A 103 10.13 26.85 4.22
N PRO A 104 11.36 26.68 3.69
CA PRO A 104 12.49 26.20 4.47
C PRO A 104 12.86 27.11 5.65
N ARG A 105 12.53 28.40 5.55
CA ARG A 105 12.72 29.36 6.65
C ARG A 105 11.79 29.03 7.81
N SER A 106 10.49 28.90 7.54
CA SER A 106 9.50 28.56 8.55
C SER A 106 9.75 27.18 9.17
N LEU A 107 10.24 26.20 8.40
CA LEU A 107 10.62 24.89 8.94
C LEU A 107 11.81 24.97 9.89
N ARG A 108 12.80 25.81 9.59
CA ARG A 108 13.92 26.06 10.49
C ARG A 108 13.46 26.73 11.78
N ASP A 109 12.54 27.70 11.68
CA ASP A 109 12.03 28.42 12.85
C ASP A 109 11.20 27.49 13.77
N MET A 110 10.55 26.47 13.22
CA MET A 110 9.78 25.46 13.95
C MET A 110 10.59 24.19 14.34
N ASP A 111 11.90 24.16 14.07
CA ASP A 111 12.78 23.00 14.26
C ASP A 111 12.23 21.70 13.63
N LEU A 112 11.58 21.83 12.47
CA LEU A 112 10.99 20.71 11.74
C LEU A 112 11.97 20.21 10.66
N PRO A 113 12.43 18.95 10.72
CA PRO A 113 13.37 18.44 9.75
C PRO A 113 12.71 18.25 8.39
N LEU A 114 13.41 18.72 7.35
CA LEU A 114 13.04 18.52 5.95
C LEU A 114 13.84 17.34 5.38
N VAL A 115 13.16 16.27 4.99
CA VAL A 115 13.81 15.03 4.51
C VAL A 115 13.29 14.66 3.13
N ARG A 116 14.18 14.16 2.25
CA ARG A 116 13.80 13.71 0.91
C ARG A 116 13.75 12.19 0.86
N ARG A 117 12.60 11.64 0.43
CA ARG A 117 12.43 10.18 0.23
C ARG A 117 12.45 9.80 -1.25
N ARG A 118 12.62 8.51 -1.54
CA ARG A 118 12.61 7.99 -2.91
C ARG A 118 11.21 7.92 -3.54
N SER A 119 10.21 7.58 -2.75
CA SER A 119 8.78 7.65 -3.12
C SER A 119 8.25 9.10 -2.98
N GLY A 120 7.00 9.39 -3.31
CA GLY A 120 6.39 10.73 -3.13
C GLY A 120 5.32 10.71 -2.03
N GLY A 121 5.12 11.83 -1.31
CA GLY A 121 4.07 12.05 -0.29
C GLY A 121 4.59 12.60 1.06
N GLY A 122 3.70 13.15 1.89
CA GLY A 122 4.01 13.82 3.17
C GLY A 122 4.00 12.89 4.40
N THR A 123 4.34 13.43 5.58
CA THR A 123 4.29 12.73 6.87
C THR A 123 3.98 13.70 8.01
N ASP A 124 3.33 13.21 9.06
CA ASP A 124 3.05 13.91 10.31
C ASP A 124 3.09 12.91 11.48
N LEU A 125 3.16 13.37 12.74
CA LEU A 125 3.25 12.54 13.95
C LEU A 125 2.06 11.59 14.13
N GLY A 126 0.87 12.01 13.71
CA GLY A 126 -0.34 11.18 13.74
C GLY A 126 -0.37 10.12 12.64
N ASN A 127 0.57 10.17 11.69
CA ASN A 127 0.59 9.29 10.53
C ASN A 127 1.42 8.03 10.80
N THR A 128 0.81 6.86 10.57
CA THR A 128 1.55 5.59 10.53
C THR A 128 1.89 5.29 9.09
N ASN A 129 3.19 5.31 8.78
CA ASN A 129 3.69 5.01 7.44
C ASN A 129 3.89 3.51 7.28
N PHE A 130 3.53 2.98 6.12
CA PHE A 130 3.78 1.60 5.74
C PHE A 130 4.37 1.55 4.32
N SER A 131 5.29 0.63 4.11
CA SER A 131 5.93 0.37 2.82
C SER A 131 5.76 -1.11 2.49
N ILE A 132 5.13 -1.37 1.35
CA ILE A 132 4.86 -2.72 0.84
C ILE A 132 5.84 -2.99 -0.29
N ILE A 133 6.78 -3.90 -0.05
CA ILE A 133 7.82 -4.30 -1.01
C ILE A 133 7.40 -5.64 -1.62
N LEU A 134 7.22 -5.65 -2.92
CA LEU A 134 6.77 -6.82 -3.70
C LEU A 134 7.71 -7.06 -4.88
N PRO A 135 7.81 -8.32 -5.36
CA PRO A 135 8.42 -8.61 -6.65
C PRO A 135 7.76 -7.77 -7.76
N ARG A 136 8.56 -7.31 -8.73
CA ARG A 136 8.05 -6.46 -9.83
C ARG A 136 6.89 -7.08 -10.60
N LEU A 137 6.88 -8.40 -10.74
CA LEU A 137 5.83 -9.13 -11.47
C LEU A 137 4.48 -9.12 -10.74
N LEU A 138 4.47 -8.96 -9.42
CA LEU A 138 3.25 -8.86 -8.61
C LEU A 138 2.93 -7.43 -8.19
N PHE A 139 3.81 -6.48 -8.51
CA PHE A 139 3.61 -5.10 -8.15
C PHE A 139 2.53 -4.47 -9.04
N THR A 140 1.38 -4.22 -8.44
CA THR A 140 0.30 -3.43 -9.04
C THR A 140 0.18 -2.11 -8.30
N ARG A 141 0.05 -1.01 -9.03
CA ARG A 141 -0.08 0.34 -8.46
C ARG A 141 -1.26 0.47 -7.47
N SER A 142 -2.37 -0.21 -7.76
CA SER A 142 -3.58 -0.24 -6.92
C SER A 142 -3.55 -1.34 -5.84
N GLY A 143 -2.69 -2.36 -5.98
CA GLY A 143 -2.71 -3.54 -5.12
C GLY A 143 -2.47 -3.22 -3.65
N GLY A 144 -1.52 -2.32 -3.37
CA GLY A 144 -1.24 -1.87 -2.00
C GLY A 144 -2.42 -1.14 -1.37
N ALA A 145 -3.03 -0.19 -2.09
CA ALA A 145 -4.19 0.56 -1.59
C ALA A 145 -5.41 -0.35 -1.36
N GLN A 146 -5.65 -1.31 -2.27
CA GLN A 146 -6.73 -2.28 -2.12
C GLN A 146 -6.51 -3.23 -0.93
N LEU A 147 -5.28 -3.67 -0.69
CA LEU A 147 -4.93 -4.49 0.47
C LEU A 147 -5.24 -3.77 1.78
N VAL A 148 -4.84 -2.49 1.86
CA VAL A 148 -5.09 -1.66 3.04
C VAL A 148 -6.59 -1.40 3.22
N ALA A 149 -7.31 -1.04 2.17
CA ALA A 149 -8.76 -0.82 2.24
C ALA A 149 -9.51 -2.10 2.67
N LYS A 150 -9.09 -3.26 2.16
CA LYS A 150 -9.64 -4.55 2.60
C LYS A 150 -9.36 -4.81 4.08
N ALA A 151 -8.12 -4.59 4.53
CA ALA A 151 -7.77 -4.75 5.94
C ALA A 151 -8.58 -3.83 6.85
N ILE A 152 -8.80 -2.57 6.45
CA ILE A 152 -9.62 -1.61 7.21
C ILE A 152 -11.08 -2.09 7.28
N ARG A 153 -11.68 -2.50 6.16
CA ARG A 153 -13.06 -3.01 6.15
C ARG A 153 -13.22 -4.25 7.04
N ASP A 154 -12.32 -5.22 6.88
CA ASP A 154 -12.47 -6.54 7.49
C ASP A 154 -12.04 -6.54 8.97
N ARG A 155 -11.03 -5.73 9.36
CA ARG A 155 -10.45 -5.75 10.72
C ARG A 155 -10.88 -4.59 11.61
N LEU A 156 -11.21 -3.44 11.03
CA LEU A 156 -11.66 -2.25 11.77
C LEU A 156 -13.17 -2.01 11.62
N SER A 157 -13.88 -2.89 10.90
CA SER A 157 -15.33 -2.84 10.72
C SER A 157 -15.84 -1.51 10.15
N VAL A 158 -15.05 -0.88 9.26
CA VAL A 158 -15.41 0.38 8.56
C VAL A 158 -15.80 0.05 7.11
N PRO A 159 -17.09 -0.23 6.81
CA PRO A 159 -17.51 -0.69 5.49
C PRO A 159 -17.44 0.40 4.41
N SER A 160 -17.47 1.67 4.80
CA SER A 160 -17.44 2.81 3.87
C SER A 160 -16.04 3.12 3.31
N CYS A 161 -15.02 2.32 3.66
CA CYS A 161 -13.67 2.46 3.16
C CYS A 161 -13.57 1.96 1.69
N THR A 162 -13.28 2.89 0.78
CA THR A 162 -13.14 2.66 -0.66
C THR A 162 -11.80 3.19 -1.17
N VAL A 163 -11.40 2.76 -2.37
CA VAL A 163 -10.18 3.24 -3.04
C VAL A 163 -10.58 4.07 -4.25
N ASN A 164 -10.03 5.28 -4.35
CA ASN A 164 -10.26 6.18 -5.48
C ASN A 164 -9.40 5.80 -6.70
N ASP A 165 -9.68 6.38 -7.87
CA ASP A 165 -8.91 6.18 -9.11
C ASP A 165 -7.43 6.57 -8.98
N ARG A 166 -7.13 7.51 -8.07
CA ARG A 166 -5.76 7.91 -7.73
C ARG A 166 -5.03 6.94 -6.80
N ASN A 167 -5.71 5.88 -6.34
CA ASN A 167 -5.28 4.91 -5.32
C ASN A 167 -5.21 5.47 -3.90
N ASP A 168 -5.97 6.55 -3.64
CA ASP A 168 -6.16 7.08 -2.29
C ASP A 168 -7.23 6.25 -1.58
N VAL A 169 -6.97 5.88 -0.32
CA VAL A 169 -7.95 5.21 0.54
C VAL A 169 -8.83 6.27 1.18
N VAL A 170 -10.12 6.23 0.89
CA VAL A 170 -11.09 7.21 1.37
C VAL A 170 -12.15 6.53 2.21
N ILE A 171 -12.46 7.13 3.36
CA ILE A 171 -13.61 6.78 4.18
C ILE A 171 -14.65 7.86 3.91
N ARG A 172 -15.79 7.49 3.35
CA ARG A 172 -16.93 8.40 3.27
C ARG A 172 -17.76 8.18 4.52
N ASP A 173 -17.94 9.23 5.31
CA ASP A 173 -19.06 9.22 6.23
C ASP A 173 -20.34 9.19 5.41
N PRO A 174 -21.40 8.46 5.83
CA PRO A 174 -22.70 8.68 5.25
C PRO A 174 -23.00 10.17 5.41
N GLU A 175 -23.26 10.87 4.30
CA GLU A 175 -23.76 12.24 4.43
C GLU A 175 -24.93 12.22 5.41
N PRO A 176 -25.03 13.19 6.35
CA PRO A 176 -26.29 13.37 7.03
C PRO A 176 -27.32 13.62 5.92
N GLU A 177 -28.34 12.78 5.83
CA GLU A 177 -29.48 13.03 4.95
C GLU A 177 -29.87 14.49 5.12
N LEU A 178 -29.58 15.31 4.10
CA LEU A 178 -30.15 16.64 3.98
C LEU A 178 -31.65 16.40 3.84
N LYS A 179 -32.35 16.34 4.98
CA LYS A 179 -33.80 16.46 5.03
C LYS A 179 -34.11 17.77 4.33
N ALA A 180 -34.64 17.63 3.12
CA ALA A 180 -35.23 18.72 2.36
C ALA A 180 -36.14 19.52 3.29
N GLY A 181 -35.81 20.80 3.47
CA GLY A 181 -36.63 21.74 4.22
C GLY A 181 -35.95 22.31 5.46
N ARG A 182 -35.07 23.29 5.24
CA ARG A 182 -35.13 24.60 5.94
C ARG A 182 -34.21 25.58 5.23
N ARG A 183 -34.83 26.65 4.73
CA ARG A 183 -34.19 27.82 4.10
C ARG A 183 -33.15 28.40 5.06
N PHE A 184 -31.93 28.60 4.59
CA PHE A 184 -31.00 29.56 5.19
C PHE A 184 -30.62 30.57 4.10
N LEU A 185 -31.20 31.77 4.24
CA LEU A 185 -30.69 32.99 3.63
C LEU A 185 -29.39 33.36 4.35
N SER A 186 -28.33 33.64 3.60
CA SER A 186 -27.24 34.48 4.10
C SER A 186 -26.99 35.58 3.09
N HIS A 187 -27.38 36.80 3.46
CA HIS A 187 -26.97 38.04 2.83
C HIS A 187 -25.44 38.15 2.92
N PHE A 188 -24.79 38.38 1.78
CA PHE A 188 -23.46 38.97 1.74
C PHE A 188 -23.63 40.49 1.66
N ASN A 189 -22.90 41.19 2.52
CA ASN A 189 -22.57 42.61 2.37
C ASN A 189 -21.19 42.69 1.72
#